data_AF-A0A5E4GFG5-F1
#
_entry.id   AF-A0A5E4GFG5-F1
#
_cell.length_a   1.000
_cell.length_b   1.000
_cell.length_c   1.000
_cell.angle_alpha   90.00
_cell.angle_beta   90.00
_cell.angle_gamma   90.00
#
_symmetry.space_group_name_H-M   'P 1'
#
loop_
_entity.id
_entity.type
_entity.pdbx_description
1 polymer ?
#
loop_
_entity_poly.entity_id
_entity_poly.type
_entity_poly.pdbx_seq_one_letter_code
_entity_poly.pdbx_strand_id
1 'polypeptide(L)'
;MVWHALCGYWGGIRPGTNNPELPECRVIKLKLSPGLERTMEDLAVDKIVNNGVGLVSPEVAHNLYEWLHSHLQSLGIDDVKVDVIHLLEMLFEEFGGRVELAKAYYKALTDSMKKHFNGNGVIASMQHCNVWDDFWSKTTGVADGTYWLQGCHAVHCAYSSLWMGNIIHPDWDMFQSTHPCAEFHAASRAISGGPIYISDSVGKHNFKLLKSLVLPDGSVL
;
A
#
# COMPACT_ATOMS: atom_id res chain seq x y z
N MET A 1 -7.60 -12.38 0.06
CA MET A 1 -6.51 -11.40 -0.07
C MET A 1 -5.65 -11.38 1.20
N VAL A 2 -4.32 -11.29 1.06
CA VAL A 2 -3.39 -11.03 2.18
C VAL A 2 -2.46 -9.86 1.88
N TRP A 3 -1.78 -9.34 2.89
CA TRP A 3 -0.91 -8.17 2.78
C TRP A 3 0.58 -8.57 2.82
N HIS A 4 1.41 -7.90 2.03
CA HIS A 4 2.87 -7.88 2.20
C HIS A 4 3.47 -6.56 1.68
N ALA A 5 4.70 -6.24 2.08
CA ALA A 5 5.42 -5.10 1.51
C ALA A 5 6.11 -5.49 0.19
N LEU A 6 6.41 -4.52 -0.68
CA LEU A 6 7.06 -4.78 -1.97
C LEU A 6 8.39 -5.54 -1.82
N CYS A 7 9.20 -5.20 -0.82
CA CYS A 7 10.47 -5.88 -0.54
C CYS A 7 10.33 -7.05 0.46
N GLY A 8 9.13 -7.59 0.64
CA GLY A 8 8.82 -8.65 1.62
C GLY A 8 8.02 -8.11 2.81
N TYR A 9 8.72 -7.59 3.82
CA TYR A 9 8.10 -6.91 4.98
C TYR A 9 8.62 -5.47 5.10
N TRP A 10 8.18 -4.71 6.10
CA TRP A 10 8.57 -3.31 6.32
C TRP A 10 10.08 -3.04 6.27
N GLY A 11 10.89 -3.96 6.81
CA GLY A 11 12.37 -3.90 6.79
C GLY A 11 13.02 -4.76 5.70
N GLY A 12 12.24 -5.25 4.73
CA GLY A 12 12.70 -6.19 3.71
C GLY A 12 12.76 -7.64 4.19
N ILE A 13 13.59 -8.45 3.52
CA ILE A 13 13.85 -9.86 3.86
C ILE A 13 15.04 -9.97 4.81
N ARG A 14 14.95 -10.82 5.82
CA ARG A 14 16.07 -11.08 6.74
C ARG A 14 17.18 -11.87 6.01
N PRO A 15 18.45 -11.42 6.02
CA PRO A 15 19.56 -12.19 5.48
C PRO A 15 19.88 -13.44 6.32
N GLY A 16 20.50 -14.43 5.69
CA GLY A 16 20.96 -15.65 6.37
C GLY A 16 19.82 -16.50 6.92
N THR A 17 18.66 -16.50 6.25
CA THR A 17 17.58 -17.42 6.59
C THR A 17 17.96 -18.84 6.14
N ASN A 18 17.54 -19.85 6.89
CA ASN A 18 17.80 -21.26 6.55
C ASN A 18 16.81 -21.79 5.49
N ASN A 19 16.10 -20.92 4.79
CA ASN A 19 15.17 -21.33 3.75
C ASN A 19 15.89 -21.31 2.39
N PRO A 20 16.18 -22.48 1.78
CA PRO A 20 16.93 -22.56 0.52
C PRO A 20 16.15 -22.01 -0.68
N GLU A 21 14.83 -21.82 -0.56
CA GLU A 21 13.99 -21.30 -1.64
C GLU A 21 13.95 -19.76 -1.68
N LEU A 22 14.35 -19.09 -0.58
CA LEU A 22 14.43 -17.64 -0.54
C LEU A 22 15.74 -17.16 -1.15
N PRO A 23 15.71 -16.17 -2.08
CA PRO A 23 16.94 -15.61 -2.61
C PRO A 23 17.73 -14.88 -1.52
N GLU A 24 19.05 -14.88 -1.66
CA GLU A 24 19.90 -14.07 -0.79
C GLU A 24 19.54 -12.57 -0.90
N CYS A 25 19.58 -11.89 0.25
CA CYS A 25 19.35 -10.46 0.34
C CYS A 25 20.50 -9.78 1.09
N ARG A 26 20.68 -8.48 0.81
CA ARG A 26 21.69 -7.63 1.45
C ARG A 26 20.99 -6.52 2.21
N VAL A 27 21.43 -6.25 3.44
CA VAL A 27 20.94 -5.06 4.16
C VAL A 27 21.56 -3.83 3.52
N ILE A 28 20.70 -2.99 2.96
CA ILE A 28 21.05 -1.68 2.40
C ILE A 28 20.80 -0.63 3.48
N LYS A 29 21.83 0.12 3.84
CA LYS A 29 21.68 1.29 4.72
C LYS A 29 21.14 2.44 3.89
N LEU A 30 20.11 3.09 4.41
CA LEU A 30 19.52 4.25 3.75
C LEU A 30 20.24 5.51 4.17
N LYS A 31 20.34 6.45 3.23
CA LYS A 31 20.79 7.80 3.49
C LYS A 31 19.71 8.77 3.04
N LEU A 32 19.21 9.58 3.96
CA LEU A 32 18.26 10.62 3.62
C LEU A 32 18.96 11.73 2.84
N SER A 33 18.25 12.32 1.88
CA SER A 33 18.75 13.51 1.21
C SER A 33 18.66 14.73 2.16
N PRO A 34 19.50 15.76 2.01
CA PRO A 34 19.41 16.96 2.86
C PRO A 34 18.05 17.67 2.80
N GLY A 35 17.29 17.48 1.71
CA GLY A 35 15.91 17.99 1.61
C GLY A 35 14.93 17.19 2.45
N LEU A 36 15.05 15.85 2.43
CA LEU A 36 14.20 14.94 3.18
C LEU A 36 14.50 14.98 4.69
N GLU A 37 15.75 15.21 5.09
CA GLU A 37 16.10 15.46 6.51
C GLU A 37 15.42 16.69 7.11
N ARG A 38 14.92 17.60 6.26
CA ARG A 38 14.23 18.83 6.67
C ARG A 38 12.71 18.73 6.64
N THR A 39 12.15 17.59 6.23
CA THR A 39 10.71 17.34 6.28
C THR A 39 10.31 16.86 7.68
N MET A 40 9.05 16.47 7.84
CA MET A 40 8.56 15.97 9.13
C MET A 40 9.27 14.67 9.56
N GLU A 41 9.43 14.51 10.87
CA GLU A 41 9.84 13.24 11.46
C GLU A 41 8.73 12.19 11.26
N ASP A 42 9.12 11.00 10.82
CA ASP A 42 8.21 9.87 10.64
C ASP A 42 8.83 8.62 11.27
N LEU A 43 8.10 8.03 12.22
CA LEU A 43 8.59 6.87 12.99
C LEU A 43 8.88 5.64 12.12
N ALA A 44 8.20 5.48 10.98
CA ALA A 44 8.47 4.37 10.07
C ALA A 44 9.76 4.65 9.28
N VAL A 45 9.91 5.85 8.71
CA VAL A 45 11.14 6.27 8.01
C VAL A 45 12.34 6.17 8.94
N ASP A 46 12.26 6.69 10.17
CA ASP A 46 13.36 6.65 11.13
C ASP A 46 13.80 5.21 11.44
N LYS A 47 12.85 4.28 11.59
CA LYS A 47 13.17 2.87 11.83
C LYS A 47 13.84 2.23 10.63
N ILE A 48 13.40 2.55 9.42
CA ILE A 48 13.99 2.01 8.19
C ILE A 48 15.41 2.56 8.01
N VAL A 49 15.63 3.86 8.26
CA VAL A 49 16.97 4.48 8.17
C VAL A 49 17.93 3.89 9.20
N ASN A 50 17.50 3.73 10.45
CA ASN A 50 18.35 3.21 11.52
C ASN A 50 18.75 1.74 11.32
N ASN A 51 17.82 0.91 10.83
CA ASN A 51 18.04 -0.53 10.73
C ASN A 51 18.51 -0.99 9.33
N GLY A 52 18.24 -0.20 8.30
CA GLY A 52 18.40 -0.60 6.90
C GLY A 52 17.29 -1.54 6.41
N VAL A 53 17.36 -1.88 5.13
CA VAL A 53 16.38 -2.74 4.46
C VAL A 53 17.08 -3.95 3.87
N GLY A 54 16.61 -5.15 4.18
CA GLY A 54 17.05 -6.37 3.51
C GLY A 54 16.49 -6.47 2.10
N LEU A 55 17.29 -6.08 1.11
CA LEU A 55 16.88 -6.02 -0.29
C LEU A 55 17.39 -7.25 -1.05
N VAL A 56 16.50 -7.91 -1.78
CA VAL A 56 16.86 -8.93 -2.78
C VAL A 56 17.39 -8.23 -4.03
N SER A 57 18.48 -8.74 -4.61
CA SER A 57 19.06 -8.12 -5.82
C SER A 57 18.02 -8.03 -6.94
N PRO A 58 17.91 -6.89 -7.66
CA PRO A 58 16.89 -6.72 -8.71
C PRO A 58 16.95 -7.80 -9.82
N GLU A 59 18.14 -8.36 -10.08
CA GLU A 59 18.36 -9.43 -11.06
C GLU A 59 17.63 -10.73 -10.69
N VAL A 60 17.39 -10.96 -9.40
CA VAL A 60 16.75 -12.16 -8.86
C VAL A 60 15.47 -11.87 -8.07
N ALA A 61 14.92 -10.65 -8.18
CA ALA A 61 13.67 -10.27 -7.51
C ALA A 61 12.49 -11.15 -7.92
N HIS A 62 12.50 -11.73 -9.13
CA HIS A 62 11.51 -12.70 -9.58
C HIS A 62 11.44 -13.95 -8.68
N ASN A 63 12.57 -14.42 -8.12
CA ASN A 63 12.59 -15.57 -7.23
C ASN A 63 11.90 -15.28 -5.90
N LEU A 64 11.99 -14.04 -5.40
CA LEU A 64 11.27 -13.62 -4.20
C LEU A 64 9.75 -13.74 -4.40
N TYR A 65 9.24 -13.17 -5.49
CA TYR A 65 7.81 -13.20 -5.76
C TYR A 65 7.32 -14.59 -6.15
N GLU A 66 8.10 -15.35 -6.92
CA GLU A 66 7.79 -16.75 -7.23
C GLU A 66 7.61 -17.56 -5.94
N TRP A 67 8.57 -17.48 -5.02
CA TRP A 67 8.48 -18.18 -3.74
C TRP A 67 7.26 -17.73 -2.93
N LEU A 68 7.11 -16.42 -2.73
CA LEU A 68 6.04 -15.87 -1.89
C LEU A 68 4.65 -16.17 -2.47
N HIS A 69 4.44 -15.87 -3.75
CA HIS A 69 3.12 -15.96 -4.37
C HIS A 69 2.71 -17.40 -4.69
N SER A 70 3.65 -18.28 -5.06
CA SER A 70 3.35 -19.72 -5.17
C SER A 70 2.96 -20.32 -3.82
N HIS A 71 3.65 -19.92 -2.74
CA HIS A 71 3.29 -20.36 -1.40
C HIS A 71 1.89 -19.88 -1.00
N LEU A 72 1.57 -18.60 -1.20
CA LEU A 72 0.24 -18.06 -0.91
C LEU A 72 -0.85 -18.76 -1.74
N GLN A 73 -0.61 -18.95 -3.04
CA GLN A 73 -1.52 -19.69 -3.91
C GLN A 73 -1.75 -21.12 -3.41
N SER A 74 -0.70 -21.80 -2.93
CA SER A 74 -0.83 -23.16 -2.39
C SER A 74 -1.72 -23.25 -1.14
N LEU A 75 -1.89 -22.13 -0.42
CA LEU A 75 -2.78 -21.99 0.74
C LEU A 75 -4.22 -21.58 0.35
N GLY A 76 -4.52 -21.46 -0.95
CA GLY A 76 -5.82 -21.04 -1.46
C GLY A 76 -6.07 -19.54 -1.38
N ILE A 77 -5.00 -18.74 -1.37
CA ILE A 77 -5.11 -17.28 -1.43
C ILE A 77 -5.12 -16.86 -2.90
N ASP A 78 -6.07 -16.01 -3.28
CA ASP A 78 -6.27 -15.61 -4.68
C ASP A 78 -5.77 -14.20 -5.00
N ASP A 79 -5.49 -13.36 -4.00
CA ASP A 79 -5.11 -11.94 -4.19
C ASP A 79 -4.16 -11.44 -3.09
N VAL A 80 -3.44 -10.34 -3.38
CA VAL A 80 -2.55 -9.66 -2.44
C VAL A 80 -2.69 -8.13 -2.46
N LYS A 81 -2.54 -7.51 -1.28
CA LYS A 81 -2.26 -6.08 -1.14
C LYS A 81 -0.75 -5.90 -0.98
N VAL A 82 -0.13 -5.17 -1.90
CA VAL A 82 1.30 -4.86 -1.89
C VAL A 82 1.51 -3.44 -1.41
N ASP A 83 2.29 -3.29 -0.35
CA ASP A 83 2.44 -2.03 0.37
C ASP A 83 3.89 -1.54 0.40
N VAL A 84 4.11 -0.33 0.91
CA VAL A 84 5.46 0.26 1.06
C VAL A 84 6.22 0.31 -0.28
N ILE A 85 5.49 0.50 -1.39
CA ILE A 85 6.08 0.49 -2.73
C ILE A 85 7.11 1.61 -2.90
N HIS A 86 6.87 2.74 -2.24
CA HIS A 86 7.77 3.88 -2.21
C HIS A 86 9.18 3.55 -1.68
N LEU A 87 9.38 2.44 -0.96
CA LEU A 87 10.69 2.08 -0.39
C LEU A 87 11.83 2.04 -1.43
N LEU A 88 11.53 1.71 -2.69
CA LEU A 88 12.52 1.70 -3.77
C LEU A 88 13.14 3.08 -4.01
N GLU A 89 12.40 4.15 -3.75
CA GLU A 89 12.86 5.54 -3.86
C GLU A 89 13.91 5.90 -2.80
N MET A 90 14.17 5.03 -1.81
CA MET A 90 15.28 5.19 -0.87
C MET A 90 16.44 4.25 -1.14
N LEU A 91 16.23 3.20 -1.94
CA LEU A 91 17.19 2.10 -2.12
C LEU A 91 18.03 2.18 -3.40
N PHE A 92 17.69 3.09 -4.30
CA PHE A 92 18.08 3.03 -5.70
C PHE A 92 19.56 3.32 -6.03
N GLU A 93 20.33 3.90 -5.11
CA GLU A 93 21.65 4.48 -5.41
C GLU A 93 22.62 3.48 -6.05
N GLU A 94 22.60 2.22 -5.59
CA GLU A 94 23.49 1.16 -6.08
C GLU A 94 22.89 0.33 -7.24
N PHE A 95 21.67 0.63 -7.70
CA PHE A 95 20.90 -0.25 -8.60
C PHE A 95 20.44 0.44 -9.88
N GLY A 96 21.29 1.31 -10.45
CA GLY A 96 21.00 2.00 -11.71
C GLY A 96 19.98 3.14 -11.59
N GLY A 97 19.68 3.58 -10.37
CA GLY A 97 18.73 4.65 -10.12
C GLY A 97 17.29 4.16 -9.98
N ARG A 98 16.39 5.11 -9.63
CA ARG A 98 14.98 4.84 -9.29
C ARG A 98 14.26 4.05 -10.37
N VAL A 99 14.52 4.41 -11.63
CA VAL A 99 13.85 3.84 -12.80
C VAL A 99 14.22 2.37 -12.99
N GLU A 100 15.51 2.02 -12.95
CA GLU A 100 15.94 0.66 -13.24
C GLU A 100 15.58 -0.31 -12.11
N LEU A 101 15.72 0.12 -10.85
CA LEU A 101 15.28 -0.66 -9.70
C LEU A 101 13.76 -0.90 -9.73
N ALA A 102 12.96 0.14 -9.99
CA ALA A 102 11.51 0.03 -10.07
C ALA A 102 11.06 -0.87 -11.23
N LYS A 103 11.67 -0.76 -12.41
CA LYS A 103 11.38 -1.64 -13.55
C LYS A 103 11.57 -3.11 -13.19
N ALA A 104 12.69 -3.45 -12.54
CA ALA A 104 12.98 -4.83 -12.17
C ALA A 104 11.94 -5.39 -11.18
N TYR A 105 11.65 -4.65 -10.11
CA TYR A 105 10.69 -5.07 -9.09
C TYR A 105 9.25 -5.11 -9.60
N TYR A 106 8.81 -4.11 -10.37
CA TYR A 106 7.46 -4.10 -10.95
C TYR A 106 7.29 -5.18 -12.01
N LYS A 107 8.31 -5.46 -12.83
CA LYS A 107 8.26 -6.57 -13.77
C LYS A 107 8.12 -7.90 -13.03
N ALA A 108 8.96 -8.14 -12.03
CA ALA A 108 8.92 -9.36 -11.23
C ALA A 108 7.57 -9.56 -10.51
N LEU A 109 7.04 -8.49 -9.89
CA LEU A 109 5.72 -8.50 -9.28
C LEU A 109 4.63 -8.80 -10.31
N THR A 110 4.61 -8.07 -11.43
CA THR A 110 3.59 -8.21 -12.48
C THR A 110 3.56 -9.63 -13.06
N ASP A 111 4.74 -10.21 -13.34
CA ASP A 111 4.85 -11.56 -13.88
C ASP A 111 4.33 -12.60 -12.88
N SER A 112 4.68 -12.45 -11.60
CA SER A 112 4.20 -13.32 -10.53
C SER A 112 2.69 -13.24 -10.34
N MET A 113 2.13 -12.04 -10.37
CA MET A 113 0.68 -11.81 -10.24
C MET A 113 -0.12 -12.44 -11.39
N LYS A 114 0.40 -12.35 -12.62
CA LYS A 114 -0.21 -13.02 -13.78
C LYS A 114 -0.20 -14.54 -13.62
N LYS A 115 0.87 -15.09 -13.05
CA LYS A 115 1.07 -16.53 -12.91
C LYS A 115 0.24 -17.13 -11.78
N HIS A 116 0.18 -16.47 -10.62
CA HIS A 116 -0.38 -17.06 -9.39
C HIS A 116 -1.80 -16.56 -9.06
N PHE A 117 -2.20 -15.40 -9.56
CA PHE A 117 -3.42 -14.70 -9.13
C PHE A 117 -4.23 -14.14 -10.31
N ASN A 118 -4.16 -14.79 -11.48
CA ASN A 118 -4.90 -14.45 -12.70
C ASN A 118 -4.73 -12.99 -13.19
N GLY A 119 -3.71 -12.27 -12.72
CA GLY A 119 -3.37 -10.91 -13.14
C GLY A 119 -4.31 -9.79 -12.65
N ASN A 120 -5.30 -10.08 -11.80
CA ASN A 120 -6.27 -9.08 -11.33
C ASN A 120 -6.23 -8.84 -9.80
N GLY A 121 -5.36 -9.54 -9.08
CA GLY A 121 -5.37 -9.58 -7.62
C GLY A 121 -4.40 -8.65 -6.89
N VAL A 122 -4.02 -7.49 -7.46
CA VAL A 122 -3.11 -6.55 -6.79
C VAL A 122 -3.84 -5.30 -6.36
N ILE A 123 -3.79 -4.99 -5.07
CA ILE A 123 -3.92 -3.62 -4.58
C ILE A 123 -2.53 -3.07 -4.35
N ALA A 124 -2.16 -2.00 -5.06
CA ALA A 124 -0.92 -1.30 -4.84
C ALA A 124 -1.17 -0.14 -3.87
N SER A 125 -0.49 -0.15 -2.73
CA SER A 125 -0.69 0.81 -1.65
C SER A 125 0.62 1.52 -1.29
N MET A 126 0.50 2.74 -0.76
CA MET A 126 1.64 3.65 -0.49
C MET A 126 2.54 3.89 -1.71
N GLN A 127 1.93 4.04 -2.89
CA GLN A 127 2.65 4.23 -4.16
C GLN A 127 3.00 5.70 -4.45
N HIS A 128 2.34 6.64 -3.75
CA HIS A 128 2.53 8.08 -3.90
C HIS A 128 2.81 8.72 -2.55
N CYS A 129 3.91 9.45 -2.43
CA CYS A 129 4.21 10.32 -1.30
C CYS A 129 4.33 11.80 -1.72
N ASN A 130 4.33 12.10 -3.03
CA ASN A 130 4.80 13.41 -3.52
C ASN A 130 3.75 14.27 -4.23
N VAL A 131 2.52 13.77 -4.45
CA VAL A 131 1.52 14.59 -5.17
C VAL A 131 0.55 15.27 -4.21
N TRP A 132 0.14 14.63 -3.09
CA TRP A 132 -0.87 15.25 -2.22
C TRP A 132 -0.99 14.76 -0.77
N ASP A 133 -0.09 13.93 -0.25
CA ASP A 133 -0.25 13.43 1.14
C ASP A 133 0.11 14.48 2.21
N ASP A 134 0.82 15.54 1.84
CA ASP A 134 1.58 16.35 2.80
C ASP A 134 1.11 17.80 2.97
N PHE A 135 -0.16 18.10 2.69
CA PHE A 135 -0.78 19.34 3.16
C PHE A 135 -1.20 19.22 4.63
N TRP A 136 -0.24 18.96 5.53
CA TRP A 136 -0.41 19.30 6.95
C TRP A 136 -0.28 20.82 7.12
N SER A 137 -1.22 21.54 6.52
CA SER A 137 -1.37 22.98 6.73
C SER A 137 -1.85 23.19 8.16
N LYS A 138 -1.01 23.80 8.99
CA LYS A 138 -1.41 24.42 10.26
C LYS A 138 -2.50 25.51 10.11
N THR A 139 -3.07 25.72 8.93
CA THR A 139 -4.01 26.81 8.65
C THR A 139 -5.00 26.42 7.55
N THR A 140 -5.96 25.55 7.85
CA THR A 140 -7.33 25.63 7.27
C THR A 140 -8.39 25.26 8.34
N GLY A 141 -8.62 26.18 9.28
CA GLY A 141 -9.94 26.46 9.85
C GLY A 141 -10.71 25.44 10.71
N VAL A 142 -10.32 24.16 10.85
CA VAL A 142 -11.06 23.18 11.69
C VAL A 142 -10.16 22.12 12.34
N ALA A 143 -8.99 22.54 12.84
CA ALA A 143 -7.96 21.63 13.38
C ALA A 143 -8.34 20.94 14.73
N ASP A 144 -9.53 21.22 15.24
CA ASP A 144 -10.00 20.88 16.58
C ASP A 144 -11.22 19.93 16.62
N GLY A 145 -11.74 19.51 15.47
CA GLY A 145 -12.84 18.52 15.40
C GLY A 145 -12.34 17.09 15.57
N THR A 146 -13.01 16.26 16.40
CA THR A 146 -12.63 14.86 16.70
C THR A 146 -12.32 13.99 15.46
N TYR A 147 -12.85 14.35 14.28
CA TYR A 147 -12.69 13.59 13.03
C TYR A 147 -12.20 14.44 11.84
N TRP A 148 -11.49 15.55 12.10
CA TRP A 148 -11.05 16.46 11.03
C TRP A 148 -10.13 15.76 10.01
N LEU A 149 -9.24 14.88 10.49
CA LEU A 149 -8.26 14.18 9.66
C LEU A 149 -8.94 13.26 8.63
N GLN A 150 -10.05 12.62 9.02
CA GLN A 150 -10.87 11.78 8.17
C GLN A 150 -11.52 12.59 7.03
N GLY A 151 -11.93 13.83 7.32
CA GLY A 151 -12.43 14.76 6.31
C GLY A 151 -11.34 15.18 5.33
N CYS A 152 -10.17 15.56 5.83
CA CYS A 152 -9.00 15.91 5.01
C CYS A 152 -8.59 14.75 4.08
N HIS A 153 -8.54 13.52 4.61
CA HIS A 153 -8.28 12.31 3.82
C HIS A 153 -9.24 12.19 2.62
N ALA A 154 -10.55 12.29 2.87
CA ALA A 154 -11.54 12.18 1.79
C ALA A 154 -11.38 13.28 0.71
N VAL A 155 -11.03 14.50 1.13
CA VAL A 155 -10.75 15.61 0.20
C VAL A 155 -9.50 15.32 -0.65
N HIS A 156 -8.41 14.87 -0.04
CA HIS A 156 -7.18 14.53 -0.77
C HIS A 156 -7.37 13.36 -1.74
N CYS A 157 -8.12 12.32 -1.32
CA CYS A 157 -8.49 11.22 -2.20
C CYS A 157 -9.33 11.73 -3.39
N ALA A 158 -10.30 12.63 -3.17
CA ALA A 158 -11.09 13.22 -4.23
C ALA A 158 -10.25 13.99 -5.24
N TYR A 159 -9.38 14.90 -4.78
CA TYR A 159 -8.48 15.66 -5.66
C TYR A 159 -7.53 14.75 -6.44
N SER A 160 -6.92 13.78 -5.78
CA SER A 160 -6.02 12.82 -6.43
C SER A 160 -6.77 12.00 -7.48
N SER A 161 -8.02 11.60 -7.20
CA SER A 161 -8.86 10.82 -8.11
C SER A 161 -9.25 11.60 -9.37
N LEU A 162 -9.45 12.92 -9.28
CA LEU A 162 -9.76 13.74 -10.47
C LEU A 162 -8.66 13.66 -11.53
N TRP A 163 -7.41 13.60 -11.09
CA TRP A 163 -6.26 13.47 -11.98
C TRP A 163 -5.98 12.00 -12.32
N MET A 164 -5.74 11.19 -11.29
CA MET A 164 -5.22 9.83 -11.41
C MET A 164 -6.27 8.80 -11.86
N GLY A 165 -7.56 9.08 -11.63
CA GLY A 165 -8.68 8.21 -12.01
C GLY A 165 -8.78 7.93 -13.51
N ASN A 166 -8.09 8.72 -14.34
CA ASN A 166 -8.01 8.49 -15.79
C ASN A 166 -6.99 7.40 -16.17
N ILE A 167 -6.12 6.98 -15.24
CA ILE A 167 -4.97 6.10 -15.51
C ILE A 167 -5.00 4.88 -14.59
N ILE A 168 -5.37 5.08 -13.33
CA ILE A 168 -5.45 4.05 -12.31
C ILE A 168 -6.81 4.12 -11.61
N HIS A 169 -7.20 3.03 -10.97
CA HIS A 169 -8.42 2.99 -10.17
C HIS A 169 -8.11 3.41 -8.71
N PRO A 170 -8.58 4.59 -8.25
CA PRO A 170 -8.19 5.09 -6.94
C PRO A 170 -8.82 4.29 -5.79
N ASP A 171 -8.00 3.89 -4.83
CA ASP A 171 -8.44 3.29 -3.56
C ASP A 171 -8.50 4.37 -2.47
N TRP A 172 -9.67 4.57 -1.87
CA TRP A 172 -9.90 5.57 -0.82
C TRP A 172 -9.68 5.02 0.60
N ASP A 173 -9.11 3.83 0.68
CA ASP A 173 -8.83 3.06 1.89
C ASP A 173 -10.10 2.54 2.59
N MET A 174 -9.87 1.55 3.44
CA MET A 174 -10.88 0.87 4.23
C MET A 174 -11.61 1.82 5.18
N PHE A 175 -12.75 1.39 5.71
CA PHE A 175 -13.39 2.04 6.85
C PHE A 175 -13.97 1.04 7.85
N GLN A 176 -14.26 1.50 9.06
CA GLN A 176 -14.97 0.72 10.07
C GLN A 176 -16.45 1.08 10.05
N SER A 177 -17.32 0.09 9.83
CA SER A 177 -18.77 0.27 9.76
C SER A 177 -19.41 0.60 11.12
N THR A 178 -18.66 0.39 12.21
CA THR A 178 -19.05 0.75 13.57
C THR A 178 -18.45 2.08 14.06
N HIS A 179 -17.69 2.80 13.22
CA HIS A 179 -17.13 4.09 13.58
C HIS A 179 -18.24 5.14 13.81
N PRO A 180 -18.09 6.12 14.72
CA PRO A 180 -19.09 7.17 14.93
C PRO A 180 -19.45 7.97 13.66
N CYS A 181 -18.53 8.07 12.70
CA CYS A 181 -18.76 8.68 11.38
C CYS A 181 -18.89 7.65 10.23
N ALA A 182 -19.30 6.41 10.52
CA ALA A 182 -19.31 5.33 9.53
C ALA A 182 -20.18 5.63 8.30
N GLU A 183 -21.31 6.32 8.46
CA GLU A 183 -22.18 6.69 7.32
C GLU A 183 -21.48 7.64 6.34
N PHE A 184 -20.73 8.63 6.87
CA PHE A 184 -19.90 9.52 6.05
C PHE A 184 -18.82 8.75 5.30
N HIS A 185 -18.13 7.83 5.98
CA HIS A 185 -17.12 7.00 5.35
C HIS A 185 -17.73 6.10 4.26
N ALA A 186 -18.81 5.40 4.55
CA ALA A 186 -19.53 4.57 3.60
C ALA A 186 -19.93 5.35 2.34
N ALA A 187 -20.55 6.53 2.51
CA ALA A 187 -20.93 7.40 1.41
C ALA A 187 -19.71 7.87 0.59
N SER A 188 -18.61 8.24 1.25
CA SER A 188 -17.39 8.67 0.56
C SER A 188 -16.80 7.59 -0.35
N ARG A 189 -16.83 6.31 0.07
CA ARG A 189 -16.34 5.18 -0.74
C ARG A 189 -17.32 4.80 -1.84
N ALA A 190 -18.63 4.91 -1.61
CA ALA A 190 -19.62 4.72 -2.68
C ALA A 190 -19.47 5.77 -3.80
N ILE A 191 -19.09 7.01 -3.45
CA ILE A 191 -18.92 8.09 -4.44
C ILE A 191 -17.54 8.05 -5.12
N SER A 192 -16.54 7.42 -4.52
CA SER A 192 -15.18 7.40 -5.08
C SER A 192 -15.10 6.67 -6.42
N GLY A 193 -16.05 5.79 -6.70
CA GLY A 193 -16.01 4.85 -7.82
C GLY A 193 -14.88 3.83 -7.69
N GLY A 194 -14.27 3.73 -6.49
CA GLY A 194 -13.19 2.84 -6.13
C GLY A 194 -13.69 1.56 -5.43
N PRO A 195 -12.78 0.69 -4.97
CA PRO A 195 -13.17 -0.47 -4.20
C PRO A 195 -13.63 -0.09 -2.78
N ILE A 196 -14.52 -0.92 -2.21
CA ILE A 196 -15.03 -0.75 -0.86
C ILE A 196 -14.55 -1.89 0.04
N TYR A 197 -13.77 -1.54 1.06
CA TYR A 197 -13.22 -2.48 2.02
C TYR A 197 -13.58 -2.09 3.46
N ILE A 198 -13.79 -3.10 4.31
CA ILE A 198 -14.17 -2.93 5.71
C ILE A 198 -13.07 -3.46 6.63
N SER A 199 -12.70 -2.69 7.65
CA SER A 199 -11.67 -3.04 8.64
C SER A 199 -12.23 -3.28 10.04
N ASP A 200 -13.50 -3.67 10.11
CA ASP A 200 -14.17 -4.04 11.35
C ASP A 200 -13.51 -5.25 12.02
N SER A 201 -13.63 -5.32 13.35
CA SER A 201 -13.34 -6.57 14.06
C SER A 201 -14.32 -7.66 13.62
N VAL A 202 -13.82 -8.89 13.50
CA VAL A 202 -14.62 -10.07 13.14
C VAL A 202 -15.86 -10.17 14.03
N GLY A 203 -17.04 -10.27 13.40
CA GLY A 203 -18.33 -10.37 14.09
C GLY A 203 -18.89 -9.05 14.61
N LYS A 204 -18.19 -7.93 14.44
CA LYS A 204 -18.63 -6.59 14.87
C LYS A 204 -18.93 -5.70 13.65
N HIS A 205 -19.89 -6.12 12.85
CA HIS A 205 -20.28 -5.41 11.63
C HIS A 205 -21.62 -4.70 11.82
N ASN A 206 -21.72 -3.48 11.31
CA ASN A 206 -22.99 -2.80 11.12
C ASN A 206 -23.62 -3.22 9.78
N PHE A 207 -24.26 -4.39 9.77
CA PHE A 207 -24.90 -4.92 8.55
C PHE A 207 -26.00 -4.02 8.00
N LYS A 208 -26.62 -3.17 8.82
CA LYS A 208 -27.61 -2.21 8.33
C LYS A 208 -26.97 -1.20 7.38
N LEU A 209 -25.81 -0.66 7.77
CA LEU A 209 -25.04 0.25 6.94
C LEU A 209 -24.42 -0.47 5.73
N LEU A 210 -23.81 -1.64 5.93
CA LEU A 210 -23.18 -2.35 4.81
C LEU A 210 -24.16 -2.72 3.71
N LYS A 211 -25.40 -3.08 4.06
CA LYS A 211 -26.46 -3.35 3.08
C LYS A 211 -26.85 -2.13 2.25
N SER A 212 -26.59 -0.90 2.69
CA SER A 212 -26.86 0.28 1.87
C SER A 212 -25.81 0.51 0.79
N LEU A 213 -24.70 -0.24 0.81
CA LEU A 213 -23.64 -0.20 -0.19
C LEU A 213 -23.80 -1.30 -1.26
N VAL A 214 -24.86 -2.11 -1.15
CA VAL A 214 -25.08 -3.28 -2.02
C VAL A 214 -26.37 -3.07 -2.81
N LEU A 215 -26.28 -3.28 -4.12
CA LEU A 215 -27.41 -3.24 -5.04
C LEU A 215 -28.26 -4.51 -4.92
N PRO A 216 -29.54 -4.48 -5.39
CA PRO A 216 -30.43 -5.64 -5.28
C PRO A 216 -29.93 -6.93 -5.95
N ASP A 217 -29.04 -6.81 -6.94
CA ASP A 217 -28.40 -7.94 -7.63
C ASP A 217 -27.16 -8.49 -6.91
N GLY A 218 -26.79 -7.90 -5.77
CA GLY A 218 -25.63 -8.28 -4.97
C GLY A 218 -24.32 -7.60 -5.39
N SER A 219 -24.33 -6.75 -6.41
CA SER A 219 -23.17 -5.91 -6.74
C SER A 219 -22.99 -4.76 -5.72
N VAL A 220 -21.78 -4.21 -5.65
CA VAL A 220 -21.45 -3.10 -4.73
C VAL A 220 -21.57 -1.78 -5.50
N LEU A 221 -22.09 -0.74 -4.84
CA LEU A 221 -22.21 0.63 -5.37
C LEU A 221 -20.87 1.23 -5.81
#